data_AF-A0A662LCV9-F1
#
_entry.id   AF-A0A662LCV9-F1
#
_cell.length_a   1.000
_cell.length_b   1.000
_cell.length_c   1.000
_cell.angle_alpha   90.00
_cell.angle_beta   90.00
_cell.angle_gamma   90.00
#
_symmetry.space_group_name_H-M   'P 1'
#
loop_
_entity.id
_entity.type
_entity.pdbx_description
1 polymer ?
#
loop_
_entity_poly.entity_id
_entity_poly.type
_entity_poly.pdbx_seq_one_letter_code
_entity_poly.pdbx_strand_id
1 'polypeptide(L)' 'MKAAQSVINKGVEAVITGNIGPNAYQVLRKAGIRIFKAGGKKVREAIEDLKNNELEEITSPGPRGMFK' A
#
# COMPACT_ATOMS: atom_id res chain seq x y z
N MET A 1 8.84 0.25 25.16
CA MET A 1 7.93 0.77 24.10
C MET A 1 8.57 1.94 23.35
N LYS A 2 9.55 1.72 22.45
CA LYS A 2 10.14 2.79 21.61
C LYS A 2 10.07 2.50 20.11
N ALA A 3 10.11 1.24 19.69
CA ALA A 3 10.02 0.86 18.28
C ALA A 3 8.65 1.14 17.64
N ALA A 4 7.55 0.96 18.38
CA ALA A 4 6.20 1.17 17.88
C ALA A 4 5.87 2.65 17.55
N GLN A 5 6.43 3.59 18.32
CA GLN A 5 6.20 5.02 18.12
C GLN A 5 6.92 5.56 16.86
N SER A 6 8.08 5.00 16.51
CA SER A 6 8.84 5.42 15.31
C SER A 6 8.17 5.04 13.99
N VAL A 7 7.31 4.02 13.98
CA VAL A 7 6.57 3.62 12.77
C VAL A 7 5.35 4.51 12.58
N ILE A 8 4.66 4.88 13.66
CA ILE A 8 3.54 5.83 13.64
C ILE A 8 4.02 7.22 13.18
N ASN A 9 5.24 7.62 13.56
CA ASN A 9 5.85 8.91 13.21
C ASN A 9 6.34 9.05 11.76
N LYS A 10 6.21 8.02 10.91
CA LYS A 10 6.73 8.09 9.54
C LYS A 10 5.78 8.69 8.50
N GLY A 11 4.56 9.10 8.89
CA GLY A 11 3.68 9.93 8.04
C GLY A 11 3.49 9.38 6.63
N VAL A 12 3.35 8.06 6.51
CA VAL A 12 3.27 7.42 5.20
C VAL A 12 1.85 7.63 4.66
N GLU A 13 1.68 8.60 3.76
CA GLU A 13 0.40 8.88 3.11
C GLU A 13 0.03 7.82 2.05
N ALA A 14 1.03 7.14 1.50
CA ALA A 14 0.87 6.21 0.39
C ALA A 14 1.83 5.01 0.47
N VAL A 15 1.34 3.81 0.17
CA VAL A 15 2.12 2.58 0.04
C VAL A 15 1.97 2.03 -1.36
N ILE A 16 3.09 1.85 -2.05
CA ILE A 16 3.12 1.19 -3.36
C ILE A 16 3.52 -0.28 -3.15
N THR A 17 2.68 -1.21 -3.61
CA THR A 17 2.94 -2.65 -3.52
C THR A 17 2.40 -3.39 -4.74
N GLY A 18 3.06 -4.47 -5.16
CA GLY A 18 2.61 -5.24 -6.33
C GLY A 18 1.44 -6.18 -6.05
N ASN A 19 1.42 -6.78 -4.87
CA ASN A 19 0.32 -7.64 -4.45
C ASN A 19 0.03 -7.39 -2.97
N ILE A 20 -1.24 -7.10 -2.63
CA ILE A 20 -1.64 -6.81 -1.26
C ILE A 20 -2.68 -7.81 -0.76
N GLY A 21 -2.34 -8.46 0.35
CA GLY A 21 -3.24 -9.37 1.04
C GLY A 21 -4.37 -8.62 1.77
N PRO A 22 -5.52 -9.28 2.01
CA PRO A 22 -6.71 -8.68 2.63
C PRO A 22 -6.47 -8.17 4.07
N ASN A 23 -5.47 -8.72 4.78
CA ASN A 23 -5.10 -8.29 6.13
C ASN A 23 -4.34 -6.96 6.09
N ALA A 24 -3.32 -6.86 5.23
CA ALA A 24 -2.53 -5.63 5.06
C ALA A 24 -3.38 -4.49 4.50
N TYR A 25 -4.25 -4.78 3.52
CA TYR A 25 -5.20 -3.82 2.97
C TYR A 25 -6.09 -3.21 4.08
N GLN A 26 -6.64 -4.04 4.97
CA GLN A 26 -7.49 -3.53 6.06
C GLN A 26 -6.74 -2.66 7.06
N VAL A 27 -5.51 -3.03 7.43
CA VAL A 27 -4.69 -2.26 8.37
C VAL A 27 -4.29 -0.90 7.78
N LEU A 28 -3.81 -0.89 6.53
CA LEU A 28 -3.41 0.33 5.83
C LEU A 28 -4.59 1.26 5.58
N ARG A 29 -5.74 0.72 5.14
CA ARG A 29 -6.96 1.50 4.95
C ARG A 29 -7.49 2.08 6.27
N LYS A 30 -7.47 1.32 7.37
CA LYS A 30 -7.84 1.82 8.70
C LYS A 30 -6.89 2.91 9.21
N ALA A 31 -5.63 2.86 8.79
CA ALA A 31 -4.65 3.89 9.09
C ALA A 31 -4.76 5.12 8.16
N GLY A 32 -5.70 5.14 7.20
CA GLY A 32 -5.86 6.25 6.24
C GLY A 32 -4.78 6.30 5.17
N ILE A 33 -4.03 5.22 4.97
CA ILE A 33 -2.91 5.14 4.04
C ILE A 33 -3.44 4.72 2.66
N ARG A 34 -3.12 5.49 1.63
CA ARG A 34 -3.48 5.18 0.24
C ARG A 34 -2.64 4.02 -0.27
N ILE A 35 -3.24 3.09 -1.00
CA ILE A 35 -2.55 1.88 -1.46
C ILE A 35 -2.48 1.93 -2.97
N PHE A 36 -1.30 1.81 -3.55
CA PHE A 36 -1.07 1.85 -4.99
C PHE A 36 -0.50 0.53 -5.50
N LYS A 37 -0.92 0.11 -6.68
CA LYS A 37 -0.46 -1.14 -7.30
C LYS A 37 0.80 -0.90 -8.13
N ALA A 38 1.95 -1.39 -7.66
CA ALA A 38 3.14 -1.51 -8.51
C ALA A 38 3.00 -2.77 -9.37
N GLY A 39 2.46 -2.66 -10.58
CA GLY A 39 2.25 -3.79 -11.50
C GLY A 39 3.53 -4.47 -12.03
N GLY A 40 4.47 -4.83 -11.16
CA GLY A 40 5.76 -5.43 -11.52
C GLY A 40 6.79 -4.43 -12.08
N LYS A 41 6.48 -3.13 -12.07
CA LYS A 41 7.37 -2.06 -12.54
C LYS A 41 8.60 -1.90 -11.63
N LYS A 42 9.68 -1.33 -12.17
CA LYS A 42 10.86 -0.96 -11.34
C LYS A 42 10.45 0.07 -10.30
N VAL A 43 11.13 0.07 -9.15
CA VAL A 43 10.91 1.06 -8.07
C VAL A 43 10.96 2.49 -8.62
N ARG A 44 11.87 2.79 -9.55
CA ARG A 44 11.97 4.10 -10.18
C ARG A 44 10.71 4.49 -10.95
N GLU A 45 10.20 3.59 -11.78
CA GLU A 45 8.98 3.82 -12.56
C GLU A 45 7.75 3.97 -11.65
N ALA A 46 7.66 3.15 -10.60
CA ALA A 46 6.59 3.27 -9.61
C ALA A 46 6.61 4.65 -8.91
N ILE A 47 7.78 5.21 -8.63
CA ILE A 47 7.90 6.56 -8.06
C ILE A 47 7.51 7.62 -9.09
N GLU A 48 7.92 7.47 -10.35
CA GLU A 48 7.56 8.38 -11.45
C GLU A 48 6.05 8.38 -11.70
N ASP A 49 5.42 7.21 -11.80
CA ASP A 49 3.98 7.04 -11.95
C ASP A 49 3.22 7.61 -10.75
N LEU A 50 3.72 7.41 -9.51
CA LEU A 50 3.11 8.00 -8.31
C LEU A 50 3.11 9.52 -8.42
N LYS A 51 4.24 10.10 -8.85
CA LYS A 51 4.39 11.54 -9.03
C LYS A 51 3.48 12.08 -10.14
N ASN A 52 3.26 11.29 -11.20
CA ASN A 52 2.37 11.61 -12.30
C ASN A 52 0.90 11.29 -12.01
N ASN A 53 0.57 10.69 -10.86
CA ASN A 53 -0.77 10.16 -10.53
C ASN A 53 -1.27 9.09 -11.53
N GLU A 54 -0.34 8.36 -12.17
CA GLU A 54 -0.63 7.28 -13.12
C GLU A 54 -0.71 5.91 -12.45
N LEU A 55 -0.39 5.82 -11.15
CA LEU A 55 -0.57 4.57 -10.39
C LEU A 55 -2.04 4.32 -10.08
N GLU A 56 -2.48 3.08 -10.34
CA GLU A 56 -3.77 2.61 -9.90
C GLU A 56 -3.83 2.49 -8.38
N GLU A 57 -4.75 3.24 -7.78
CA GLU A 57 -5.07 3.09 -6.37
C GLU A 57 -5.89 1.81 -6.16
N ILE A 58 -5.39 0.95 -5.28
CA ILE A 58 -6.08 -0.25 -4.84
C ILE A 58 -7.18 0.19 -3.87
N THR A 59 -8.39 0.32 -4.38
CA THR A 59 -9.59 0.61 -3.59
C THR A 59 -10.33 -0.66 -3.14
N SER A 60 -9.86 -1.84 -3.55
CA SER A 60 -10.44 -3.14 -3.18
C SER A 60 -9.33 -4.16 -2.84
N PRO A 61 -9.45 -4.95 -1.76
CA PRO A 61 -8.47 -5.99 -1.47
C PRO A 61 -8.47 -7.03 -2.60
N GLY A 62 -7.28 -7.56 -2.93
CA GLY A 62 -7.18 -8.72 -3.83
C GLY A 62 -8.00 -9.91 -3.30
N PRO A 63 -8.36 -10.90 -4.16
CA PRO A 63 -9.26 -11.97 -3.81
C PRO A 63 -8.83 -12.58 -2.47
N ARG A 64 -9.70 -12.39 -1.48
CA ARG A 64 -9.50 -12.88 -0.12
C ARG A 64 -9.52 -14.40 -0.27
N GLY A 65 -8.34 -15.03 -0.23
CA GLY A 65 -8.22 -16.49 -0.20
C GLY A 65 -9.18 -17.00 0.86
N MET A 66 -10.29 -17.55 0.39
CA MET A 66 -11.30 -18.18 1.19
C MET A 66 -10.67 -19.51 1.60
N PHE A 67 -9.86 -19.48 2.66
CA PHE A 67 -9.49 -20.70 3.36
C PHE A 67 -10.79 -21.24 3.97
N LYS A 68 -11.36 -22.23 3.30
CA LYS A 68 -12.37 -23.14 3.82
C LYS A 68 -11.68 -24.48 4.10
#